data_AF-A0A6C0B166-F1
#
_entry.id   AF-A0A6C0B166-F1
#
_cell.length_a   1.000
_cell.length_b   1.000
_cell.length_c   1.000
_cell.angle_alpha   90.00
_cell.angle_beta   90.00
_cell.angle_gamma   90.00
#
_symmetry.space_group_name_H-M   'P 1'
#
loop_
_entity.id
_entity.type
_entity.pdbx_description
1 polymer ?
#
loop_
_entity_poly.entity_id
_entity_poly.type
_entity_poly.pdbx_seq_one_letter_code
_entity_poly.pdbx_strand_id
1 'polypeptide(L)'
;MTKIWGPLGWMTLHSVSLIYPENPSQYDKQIATRFLDLFGETISCIQCKSHFRNIFNIYKSSNPEFLNSRQDFALFGFRAHNTVNLRLDKPRPSSVSECLRTLKAATAQTSFASFRQAYLSYLLKNWGHDISGQGLVTKEQVKDMIKINNEYWSPREIPIPDLKEGDIITPIELSKSRVNSRGTVVSNFVGFKGGKLMLTKR
;
A
#
# COMPACT_ATOMS: atom_id res chain seq x y z
N MET A 1 -0.59 -7.10 -14.02
CA MET A 1 -0.98 -7.15 -12.60
C MET A 1 -1.47 -8.56 -12.33
N THR A 2 -0.91 -9.23 -11.32
CA THR A 2 -1.35 -10.57 -10.90
C THR A 2 -2.80 -10.47 -10.43
N LYS A 3 -3.73 -11.02 -11.22
CA LYS A 3 -5.18 -10.83 -11.04
C LYS A 3 -5.70 -11.30 -9.68
N ILE A 4 -4.94 -12.13 -8.96
CA ILE A 4 -5.38 -12.80 -7.73
C ILE A 4 -4.97 -12.01 -6.48
N TRP A 5 -3.69 -11.79 -6.23
CA TRP A 5 -3.24 -11.24 -4.94
C TRP A 5 -3.24 -9.72 -4.86
N GLY A 6 -3.07 -9.02 -5.99
CA GLY A 6 -2.94 -7.56 -6.01
C GLY A 6 -4.16 -6.84 -5.40
N PRO A 7 -5.39 -7.17 -5.83
CA PRO A 7 -6.60 -6.62 -5.21
C PRO A 7 -6.69 -6.92 -3.71
N LEU A 8 -6.38 -8.16 -3.29
CA LEU A 8 -6.41 -8.55 -1.87
C LEU A 8 -5.43 -7.73 -1.02
N GLY A 9 -4.22 -7.51 -1.52
CA GLY A 9 -3.19 -6.70 -0.84
C GLY A 9 -3.63 -5.24 -0.68
N TRP A 10 -4.18 -4.62 -1.73
CA TRP A 10 -4.69 -3.25 -1.64
C TRP A 10 -5.89 -3.15 -0.70
N MET A 11 -6.85 -4.08 -0.78
CA MET A 11 -7.99 -4.11 0.15
C MET A 11 -7.53 -4.27 1.61
N THR A 12 -6.48 -5.05 1.84
CA THR A 12 -5.87 -5.20 3.17
C THR A 12 -5.26 -3.89 3.67
N LEU A 13 -4.49 -3.19 2.84
CA LEU A 13 -3.87 -1.93 3.23
C LEU A 13 -4.92 -0.83 3.48
N HIS A 14 -5.91 -0.69 2.59
CA HIS A 14 -7.01 0.26 2.76
C HIS A 14 -7.80 -0.05 4.03
N SER A 15 -8.15 -1.32 4.23
CA SER A 15 -8.83 -1.76 5.44
C SER A 15 -8.09 -1.33 6.71
N VAL A 16 -6.80 -1.65 6.82
CA VAL A 16 -6.00 -1.33 8.02
C VAL A 16 -5.92 0.18 8.24
N SER A 17 -5.73 0.96 7.16
CA SER A 17 -5.68 2.42 7.27
C SER A 17 -7.01 3.04 7.72
N LEU A 18 -8.15 2.48 7.29
CA LEU A 18 -9.48 3.00 7.60
C LEU A 18 -9.96 2.63 9.00
N ILE A 19 -9.56 1.48 9.54
CA ILE A 19 -9.91 1.07 10.91
C ILE A 19 -8.88 1.55 11.95
N TYR A 20 -7.81 2.21 11.52
CA TYR A 20 -6.81 2.81 12.41
C TYR A 20 -7.47 3.84 13.36
N PRO A 21 -6.99 4.04 14.60
CA PRO A 21 -7.56 5.03 15.51
C PRO A 21 -7.40 6.47 14.98
N GLU A 22 -8.40 7.33 15.21
CA GLU A 22 -8.27 8.76 14.92
C GLU A 22 -7.21 9.42 15.79
N ASN A 23 -7.16 9.02 17.06
CA ASN A 23 -6.20 9.51 18.06
C ASN A 23 -5.37 8.32 18.54
N PRO A 24 -4.35 7.89 17.77
CA PRO A 24 -3.54 6.71 18.08
C PRO A 24 -2.57 6.97 19.23
N SER A 25 -2.44 5.98 20.11
CA SER A 25 -1.38 5.91 21.10
C SER A 25 -0.03 5.59 20.45
N GLN A 26 1.07 5.74 21.21
CA GLN A 26 2.39 5.32 20.73
C GLN A 26 2.45 3.83 20.38
N TYR A 27 1.72 2.99 21.12
CA TYR A 27 1.61 1.56 20.84
C TYR A 27 0.90 1.31 19.50
N ASP A 28 -0.17 2.04 19.21
CA ASP A 28 -0.89 1.93 17.93
C ASP A 28 0.01 2.30 16.74
N LYS A 29 0.83 3.35 16.89
CA LYS A 29 1.83 3.75 15.88
C LYS A 29 2.91 2.67 15.66
N GLN A 30 3.36 2.02 16.74
CA GLN A 30 4.33 0.92 16.64
C GLN A 30 3.74 -0.29 15.91
N ILE A 31 2.49 -0.68 16.22
CA ILE A 31 1.79 -1.77 15.55
C ILE A 31 1.57 -1.46 14.07
N ALA A 32 1.12 -0.25 13.73
CA ALA A 32 0.94 0.17 12.34
C ALA A 32 2.26 0.19 11.56
N THR A 33 3.34 0.70 12.17
CA THR A 33 4.68 0.68 11.56
C THR A 33 5.14 -0.75 11.30
N ARG A 34 5.03 -1.64 12.29
CA ARG A 34 5.38 -3.05 12.15
C ARG A 34 4.55 -3.74 11.06
N PHE A 35 3.26 -3.46 11.01
CA PHE A 35 2.39 -3.97 9.95
C PHE A 35 2.85 -3.53 8.56
N LEU A 36 3.18 -2.24 8.37
CA LEU A 36 3.63 -1.72 7.06
C LEU A 36 4.98 -2.29 6.63
N ASP A 37 5.92 -2.46 7.56
CA ASP A 37 7.19 -3.12 7.30
C ASP A 37 6.96 -4.57 6.85
N LEU A 38 6.17 -5.35 7.60
CA LEU A 38 5.83 -6.73 7.27
C LEU A 38 5.07 -6.83 5.93
N PHE A 39 4.11 -5.94 5.70
CA PHE A 39 3.35 -5.89 4.45
C PHE A 39 4.30 -5.67 3.26
N GLY A 40 5.25 -4.74 3.39
CA GLY A 40 6.26 -4.50 2.36
C GLY A 40 7.20 -5.69 2.13
N GLU A 41 7.58 -6.42 3.18
CA GLU A 41 8.46 -7.58 3.07
C GLU A 41 7.80 -8.82 2.46
N THR A 42 6.50 -9.00 2.71
CA THR A 42 5.78 -10.24 2.38
C THR A 42 5.12 -10.22 1.00
N ILE A 43 5.12 -9.10 0.27
CA ILE A 43 4.64 -9.04 -1.12
C ILE A 43 5.38 -10.09 -1.97
N SER A 44 4.62 -11.04 -2.53
CA SER A 44 5.15 -12.21 -3.27
C SER A 44 5.81 -11.88 -4.61
N CYS A 45 5.58 -10.67 -5.13
CA CYS A 45 6.20 -10.18 -6.37
C CYS A 45 7.44 -9.32 -6.04
N ILE A 46 8.63 -9.79 -6.39
CA ILE A 46 9.91 -9.13 -6.08
C ILE A 46 9.95 -7.66 -6.55
N GLN A 47 9.55 -7.39 -7.80
CA GLN A 47 9.52 -6.02 -8.32
C GLN A 47 8.48 -5.16 -7.59
N CYS A 48 7.32 -5.74 -7.27
CA CYS A 48 6.25 -5.03 -6.57
C CYS A 48 6.65 -4.69 -5.14
N LYS A 49 7.28 -5.64 -4.44
CA LYS A 49 7.92 -5.48 -3.12
C LYS A 49 8.91 -4.32 -3.12
N SER A 50 9.86 -4.32 -4.06
CA SER A 50 10.85 -3.25 -4.19
C SER A 50 10.19 -1.87 -4.39
N HIS A 51 9.21 -1.76 -5.28
CA HIS A 51 8.52 -0.49 -5.51
C HIS A 51 7.70 -0.02 -4.30
N PHE A 52 6.96 -0.91 -3.65
CA PHE A 52 6.18 -0.55 -2.47
C PHE A 52 7.09 -0.05 -1.33
N ARG A 53 8.19 -0.75 -1.07
CA ARG A 53 9.18 -0.32 -0.07
C ARG A 53 9.76 1.04 -0.38
N ASN A 54 10.06 1.32 -1.65
CA ASN A 54 10.55 2.64 -2.06
C ASN A 54 9.51 3.74 -1.79
N ILE A 55 8.25 3.53 -2.23
CA ILE A 55 7.14 4.45 -1.96
C ILE A 55 6.99 4.68 -0.45
N PHE A 56 6.96 3.60 0.34
CA PHE A 56 6.78 3.67 1.77
C PHE A 56 7.91 4.45 2.47
N ASN A 57 9.16 4.16 2.13
CA ASN A 57 10.32 4.86 2.71
C ASN A 57 10.32 6.35 2.38
N ILE A 58 10.05 6.71 1.11
CA ILE A 58 9.96 8.13 0.69
C ILE A 58 8.85 8.83 1.46
N TYR A 59 7.68 8.21 1.56
CA TYR A 59 6.53 8.81 2.22
C TYR A 59 6.79 9.00 3.72
N LYS A 60 7.29 7.97 4.40
CA LYS A 60 7.64 8.00 5.82
C LYS A 60 8.66 9.10 6.14
N SER A 61 9.65 9.33 5.28
CA SER A 61 10.65 10.39 5.47
C SER A 61 10.10 11.79 5.20
N SER A 62 9.20 11.95 4.24
CA SER A 62 8.64 13.26 3.87
C SER A 62 7.39 13.65 4.67
N ASN A 63 6.71 12.69 5.29
CA ASN A 63 5.47 12.87 6.04
C ASN A 63 5.56 12.09 7.36
N PRO A 64 6.43 12.48 8.31
CA PRO A 64 6.63 11.72 9.55
C PRO A 64 5.35 11.56 10.38
N GLU A 65 4.40 12.47 10.23
CA GLU A 65 3.12 12.48 10.95
C GLU A 65 2.06 11.56 10.32
N PHE A 66 2.37 10.77 9.28
CA PHE A 66 1.38 9.99 8.55
C PHE A 66 0.64 8.90 9.35
N LEU A 67 1.09 8.62 10.58
CA LEU A 67 0.43 7.72 11.54
C LEU A 67 -0.13 8.48 12.75
N ASN A 68 -0.31 9.80 12.67
CA ASN A 68 -0.90 10.59 13.75
C ASN A 68 -2.41 10.51 13.81
N SER A 69 -3.05 10.06 12.75
CA SER A 69 -4.49 9.86 12.70
C SER A 69 -4.85 8.83 11.66
N ARG A 70 -6.08 8.34 11.74
CA ARG A 70 -6.71 7.54 10.68
C ARG A 70 -6.73 8.30 9.35
N GLN A 71 -7.07 9.59 9.38
CA GLN A 71 -7.07 10.45 8.20
C GLN A 71 -5.72 10.41 7.49
N ASP A 72 -4.63 10.64 8.23
CA ASP A 72 -3.29 10.70 7.65
C ASP A 72 -2.84 9.34 7.09
N PHE A 73 -3.17 8.25 7.78
CA PHE A 73 -2.83 6.91 7.33
C PHE A 73 -3.65 6.51 6.09
N ALA A 74 -4.94 6.85 6.04
CA ALA A 74 -5.79 6.61 4.87
C ALA A 74 -5.31 7.40 3.64
N LEU A 75 -4.91 8.67 3.82
CA LEU A 75 -4.31 9.46 2.75
C LEU A 75 -3.05 8.81 2.19
N PHE A 76 -2.16 8.27 3.04
CA PHE A 76 -1.03 7.46 2.58
C PHE A 76 -1.49 6.26 1.73
N GLY A 77 -2.46 5.48 2.21
CA GLY A 77 -2.98 4.31 1.49
C GLY A 77 -3.50 4.67 0.09
N PHE A 78 -4.32 5.72 -0.01
CA PHE A 78 -4.84 6.21 -1.29
C PHE A 78 -3.73 6.71 -2.21
N ARG A 79 -2.82 7.55 -1.70
CA ARG A 79 -1.74 8.14 -2.48
C ARG A 79 -0.72 7.11 -2.96
N ALA A 80 -0.40 6.11 -2.13
CA ALA A 80 0.44 4.98 -2.51
C ALA A 80 -0.21 4.14 -3.62
N HIS A 81 -1.50 3.85 -3.51
CA HIS A 81 -2.23 3.12 -4.55
C HIS A 81 -2.31 3.92 -5.86
N ASN A 82 -2.56 5.23 -5.78
CA ASN A 82 -2.57 6.12 -6.95
C ASN A 82 -1.21 6.27 -7.61
N THR A 83 -0.12 6.28 -6.83
CA THR A 83 1.26 6.27 -7.35
C THR A 83 1.53 4.99 -8.17
N VAL A 84 1.07 3.84 -7.69
CA VAL A 84 1.19 2.57 -8.43
C VAL A 84 0.28 2.56 -9.66
N ASN A 85 -0.95 3.06 -9.56
CA ASN A 85 -1.86 3.15 -10.71
C ASN A 85 -1.31 4.06 -11.81
N LEU A 86 -0.71 5.21 -11.46
CA LEU A 86 -0.04 6.09 -12.42
C LEU A 86 1.05 5.34 -13.18
N ARG A 87 1.93 4.64 -12.46
CA ARG A 87 3.02 3.85 -13.07
C ARG A 87 2.52 2.74 -14.00
N LEU A 88 1.35 2.18 -13.69
CA LEU A 88 0.75 1.08 -14.46
C LEU A 88 -0.25 1.55 -15.53
N ASP A 89 -0.35 2.86 -15.76
CA ASP A 89 -1.32 3.47 -16.68
C ASP A 89 -2.77 3.02 -16.40
N LYS A 90 -3.13 3.03 -15.12
CA LYS A 90 -4.46 2.65 -14.63
C LYS A 90 -5.27 3.88 -14.23
N PRO A 91 -6.61 3.80 -14.29
CA PRO A 91 -7.49 4.82 -13.73
C PRO A 91 -7.13 5.12 -12.27
N ARG A 92 -7.18 6.41 -11.91
CA ARG A 92 -6.90 6.91 -10.56
C ARG A 92 -8.12 7.68 -10.06
N PRO A 93 -8.68 7.33 -8.89
CA PRO A 93 -9.61 8.21 -8.22
C PRO A 93 -9.00 9.60 -8.02
N SER A 94 -9.82 10.61 -8.27
CA SER A 94 -9.45 12.03 -8.24
C SER A 94 -9.61 12.68 -6.86
N SER A 95 -10.37 12.04 -5.96
CA SER A 95 -10.67 12.55 -4.62
C SER A 95 -10.78 11.42 -3.58
N VAL A 96 -10.69 11.79 -2.30
CA VAL A 96 -10.90 10.87 -1.17
C VAL A 96 -12.32 10.31 -1.20
N SER A 97 -13.32 11.15 -1.47
CA SER A 97 -14.70 10.71 -1.63
C SER A 97 -14.87 9.65 -2.72
N GLU A 98 -14.15 9.78 -3.84
CA GLU A 98 -14.17 8.79 -4.92
C GLU A 98 -13.53 7.45 -4.50
N CYS A 99 -12.41 7.51 -3.76
CA CYS A 99 -11.79 6.34 -3.14
C CYS A 99 -12.78 5.63 -2.21
N LEU A 100 -13.41 6.37 -1.29
CA LEU A 100 -14.36 5.81 -0.33
C LEU A 100 -15.59 5.20 -1.02
N ARG A 101 -16.13 5.86 -2.07
CA ARG A 101 -17.23 5.31 -2.87
C ARG A 101 -16.84 3.99 -3.53
N THR A 102 -15.65 3.93 -4.12
CA THR A 102 -15.11 2.70 -4.72
C THR A 102 -14.97 1.59 -3.69
N LEU A 103 -14.43 1.90 -2.50
CA LEU A 103 -14.27 0.92 -1.43
C LEU A 103 -15.62 0.43 -0.89
N LYS A 104 -16.57 1.34 -0.63
CA LYS A 104 -17.94 1.00 -0.19
C LYS A 104 -18.61 0.05 -1.20
N ALA A 105 -18.46 0.30 -2.50
CA ALA A 105 -18.96 -0.60 -3.55
C ALA A 105 -18.24 -1.95 -3.55
N ALA A 106 -16.92 -1.97 -3.43
CA ALA A 106 -16.11 -3.19 -3.41
C ALA A 106 -16.37 -4.06 -2.17
N THR A 107 -16.77 -3.47 -1.05
CA THR A 107 -17.09 -4.16 0.20
C THR A 107 -18.58 -4.39 0.42
N ALA A 108 -19.43 -4.16 -0.58
CA ALA A 108 -20.88 -4.33 -0.42
C ALA A 108 -21.30 -5.78 -0.09
N GLN A 109 -20.52 -6.76 -0.56
CA GLN A 109 -20.80 -8.19 -0.39
C GLN A 109 -19.67 -8.95 0.33
N THR A 110 -18.55 -8.30 0.60
CA THR A 110 -17.39 -8.91 1.23
C THR A 110 -16.76 -7.92 2.19
N SER A 111 -16.68 -8.29 3.46
CA SER A 111 -16.13 -7.41 4.49
C SER A 111 -14.63 -7.21 4.31
N PHE A 112 -14.11 -6.12 4.85
CA PHE A 112 -12.67 -5.91 4.90
C PHE A 112 -11.94 -7.02 5.67
N ALA A 113 -12.49 -7.51 6.78
CA ALA A 113 -11.95 -8.67 7.49
C ALA A 113 -11.74 -9.86 6.55
N SER A 114 -12.73 -10.19 5.71
CA SER A 114 -12.63 -11.27 4.74
C SER A 114 -11.52 -11.04 3.72
N PHE A 115 -11.34 -9.80 3.23
CA PHE A 115 -10.21 -9.47 2.35
C PHE A 115 -8.85 -9.65 3.03
N ARG A 116 -8.71 -9.21 4.30
CA ARG A 116 -7.46 -9.40 5.06
C ARG A 116 -7.15 -10.87 5.26
N GLN A 117 -8.13 -11.67 5.65
CA GLN A 117 -7.96 -13.12 5.84
C GLN A 117 -7.59 -13.82 4.52
N ALA A 118 -8.23 -13.45 3.41
CA ALA A 118 -7.90 -14.00 2.09
C ALA A 118 -6.47 -13.65 1.65
N TYR A 119 -6.02 -12.41 1.90
CA TYR A 119 -4.65 -11.99 1.59
C TYR A 119 -3.61 -12.76 2.43
N LEU A 120 -3.82 -12.85 3.74
CA LEU A 120 -2.94 -13.58 4.66
C LEU A 120 -2.87 -15.07 4.30
N SER A 121 -4.01 -15.69 3.97
CA SER A 121 -4.08 -17.08 3.51
C SER A 121 -3.30 -17.28 2.21
N TYR A 122 -3.44 -16.36 1.25
CA TYR A 122 -2.66 -16.37 0.02
C TYR A 122 -1.15 -16.29 0.31
N LEU A 123 -0.72 -15.35 1.16
CA LEU A 123 0.69 -15.18 1.50
C LEU A 123 1.27 -16.41 2.19
N LEU A 124 0.55 -16.97 3.16
CA LEU A 124 0.98 -18.15 3.91
C LEU A 124 1.16 -19.35 2.98
N LYS A 125 0.23 -19.55 2.04
CA LYS A 125 0.35 -20.60 1.02
C LYS A 125 1.51 -20.33 0.06
N ASN A 126 1.64 -19.10 -0.43
CA ASN A 126 2.69 -18.72 -1.38
C ASN A 126 4.10 -18.96 -0.79
N TRP A 127 4.37 -18.40 0.38
CA TRP A 127 5.66 -18.56 1.06
C TRP A 127 5.83 -19.93 1.72
N GLY A 128 4.74 -20.69 1.90
CA GLY A 128 4.79 -22.08 2.34
C GLY A 128 5.38 -23.03 1.30
N HIS A 129 5.31 -22.69 0.01
CA HIS A 129 5.94 -23.48 -1.06
C HIS A 129 7.40 -23.10 -1.33
N ASP A 130 7.87 -21.97 -0.80
CA ASP A 130 9.26 -21.52 -0.94
C ASP A 130 10.10 -22.07 0.21
N ILE A 131 10.89 -23.11 -0.08
CA ILE A 131 11.77 -23.79 0.89
C ILE A 131 13.14 -23.10 1.05
N SER A 132 13.38 -21.97 0.38
CA SER A 132 14.60 -21.19 0.59
C SER A 132 14.65 -20.57 1.98
N GLY A 133 15.84 -20.23 2.47
CA GLY A 133 15.99 -19.53 3.75
C GLY A 133 15.20 -18.22 3.79
N GLN A 134 15.16 -17.48 2.68
CA GLN A 134 14.35 -16.26 2.56
C GLN A 134 12.85 -16.58 2.60
N GLY A 135 12.40 -17.65 1.94
CA GLY A 135 11.02 -18.12 1.97
C GLY A 135 10.56 -18.46 3.39
N LEU A 136 11.38 -19.19 4.14
CA LEU A 136 11.12 -19.55 5.54
C LEU A 136 11.01 -18.32 6.45
N VAL A 137 11.95 -17.38 6.35
CA VAL A 137 11.89 -16.12 7.12
C VAL A 137 10.63 -15.32 6.77
N THR A 138 10.31 -15.22 5.48
CA THR A 138 9.13 -14.48 5.02
C THR A 138 7.83 -15.14 5.48
N LYS A 139 7.81 -16.48 5.56
CA LYS A 139 6.67 -17.23 6.12
C LYS A 139 6.44 -16.90 7.60
N GLU A 140 7.49 -16.77 8.41
CA GLU A 140 7.35 -16.33 9.81
C GLU A 140 6.86 -14.87 9.89
N GLN A 141 7.33 -13.99 9.01
CA GLN A 141 6.80 -12.63 8.89
C GLN A 141 5.30 -12.60 8.55
N VAL A 142 4.82 -13.53 7.70
CA VAL A 142 3.37 -13.66 7.44
C VAL A 142 2.62 -14.09 8.69
N LYS A 143 3.16 -15.01 9.50
CA LYS A 143 2.55 -15.41 10.77
C LYS A 143 2.46 -14.25 11.76
N ASP A 144 3.47 -13.39 11.81
CA ASP A 144 3.41 -12.14 12.60
C ASP A 144 2.26 -11.24 12.11
N MET A 145 2.07 -11.10 10.80
CA MET A 145 0.94 -10.34 10.26
C MET A 145 -0.41 -10.97 10.62
N ILE A 146 -0.51 -12.30 10.61
CA ILE A 146 -1.72 -13.02 11.04
C ILE A 146 -2.01 -12.71 12.52
N LYS A 147 -0.98 -12.74 13.37
CA LYS A 147 -1.11 -12.40 14.80
C LYS A 147 -1.61 -10.97 14.98
N ILE A 148 -0.95 -9.99 14.36
CA ILE A 148 -1.36 -8.58 14.41
C ILE A 148 -2.80 -8.41 13.90
N ASN A 149 -3.16 -9.09 12.80
CA ASN A 149 -4.50 -9.03 12.26
C ASN A 149 -5.56 -9.54 13.24
N ASN A 150 -5.31 -10.67 13.88
CA ASN A 150 -6.29 -11.31 14.76
C ASN A 150 -6.39 -10.61 16.12
N GLU A 151 -5.27 -10.16 16.67
CA GLU A 151 -5.21 -9.57 18.01
C GLU A 151 -5.46 -8.05 18.02
N TYR A 152 -5.16 -7.34 16.93
CA TYR A 152 -5.24 -5.89 16.89
C TYR A 152 -6.23 -5.35 15.86
N TRP A 153 -6.15 -5.76 14.60
CA TRP A 153 -7.02 -5.19 13.55
C TRP A 153 -8.47 -5.69 13.61
N SER A 154 -8.66 -7.00 13.73
CA SER A 154 -10.00 -7.62 13.68
C SER A 154 -10.91 -7.24 14.85
N PRO A 155 -10.42 -7.06 16.09
CA PRO A 155 -11.25 -6.54 17.19
C PRO A 155 -11.67 -5.07 17.04
N ARG A 156 -11.08 -4.34 16.09
CA ARG A 156 -11.30 -2.89 15.87
C ARG A 156 -12.08 -2.60 14.59
N GLU A 157 -12.81 -3.59 14.08
CA GLU A 157 -13.66 -3.39 12.90
C GLU A 157 -14.68 -2.28 13.13
N ILE A 158 -14.76 -1.39 12.16
CA ILE A 158 -15.73 -0.30 12.10
C ILE A 158 -16.25 -0.19 10.65
N PRO A 159 -17.46 0.36 10.44
CA PRO A 159 -17.89 0.75 9.10
C PRO A 159 -16.87 1.70 8.45
N ILE A 160 -16.86 1.76 7.11
CA ILE A 160 -15.99 2.70 6.38
C ILE A 160 -16.28 4.13 6.88
N PRO A 161 -15.32 4.79 7.55
CA PRO A 161 -15.53 6.11 8.10
C PRO A 161 -15.54 7.14 6.99
N ASP A 162 -16.16 8.28 7.26
CA ASP A 162 -16.01 9.45 6.41
C ASP A 162 -14.65 10.10 6.69
N LEU A 163 -13.99 10.54 5.63
CA LEU A 163 -12.69 11.19 5.66
C LEU A 163 -12.77 12.54 4.97
N LYS A 164 -11.91 13.46 5.37
CA LYS A 164 -11.78 14.75 4.71
C LYS A 164 -11.02 14.58 3.39
N GLU A 165 -11.29 15.47 2.44
CA GLU A 165 -10.47 15.57 1.23
C GLU A 165 -9.02 15.92 1.57
N GLY A 166 -8.11 15.45 0.74
CA GLY A 166 -6.67 15.64 0.90
C GLY A 166 -5.91 15.22 -0.35
N ASP A 167 -4.60 15.49 -0.37
CA ASP A 167 -3.76 15.15 -1.52
C ASP A 167 -3.54 13.64 -1.64
N ILE A 168 -4.23 13.04 -2.61
CA ILE A 168 -4.05 11.64 -3.01
C ILE A 168 -3.52 11.50 -4.44
N ILE A 169 -3.20 12.62 -5.10
CA ILE A 169 -2.90 12.67 -6.54
C ILE A 169 -1.43 12.87 -6.81
N THR A 170 -0.74 13.65 -5.96
CA THR A 170 0.69 13.88 -6.11
C THR A 170 1.45 12.56 -5.97
N PRO A 171 2.23 12.13 -6.97
CA PRO A 171 2.97 10.88 -6.87
C PRO A 171 3.96 10.88 -5.70
N ILE A 172 4.20 9.71 -5.11
CA ILE A 172 5.24 9.51 -4.09
C ILE A 172 6.53 9.12 -4.81
N GLU A 173 7.34 10.12 -5.16
CA GLU A 173 8.60 9.95 -5.87
C GLU A 173 9.72 10.76 -5.19
N LEU A 174 10.97 10.33 -5.38
CA LEU A 174 12.12 11.15 -5.00
C LEU A 174 12.20 12.35 -5.95
N SER A 175 12.35 13.55 -5.39
CA SER A 175 12.81 14.72 -6.13
C SER A 175 14.16 14.38 -6.76
N LYS A 176 14.19 14.15 -8.08
CA LYS A 176 15.45 14.12 -8.84
C LYS A 176 15.85 15.57 -9.12
N SER A 177 16.36 16.27 -8.12
CA SER A 177 17.13 17.49 -8.35
C SER A 177 18.48 17.08 -8.95
N ARG A 178 18.61 17.15 -10.27
CA ARG A 178 19.94 17.20 -10.90
C ARG A 178 20.35 18.67 -10.94
N VAL A 179 21.42 19.00 -10.24
CA VAL A 179 22.12 20.28 -10.40
C VAL A 179 22.86 20.18 -11.74
N ASN A 180 22.49 21.03 -12.71
CA ASN A 180 23.25 21.11 -13.95
C ASN A 180 24.62 21.80 -13.67
N SER A 181 25.55 21.74 -14.62
CA SER A 181 26.88 22.38 -14.52
C SER A 181 26.84 23.91 -14.33
N ARG A 182 25.66 24.53 -14.34
CA ARG A 182 25.42 25.97 -14.11
C ARG A 182 24.73 26.26 -12.78
N GLY A 183 24.62 25.28 -11.87
CA GLY A 183 24.02 25.45 -10.54
C GLY A 183 22.49 25.58 -10.53
N THR A 184 21.82 25.39 -11.67
CA THR A 184 20.36 25.46 -11.73
C THR A 184 19.76 24.09 -11.39
N VAL A 185 18.81 24.07 -10.45
CA VAL A 185 18.01 22.88 -10.13
C VAL A 185 16.98 22.68 -11.23
N VAL A 186 17.08 21.57 -11.96
CA VAL A 186 16.07 21.16 -12.95
C VAL A 186 15.36 19.93 -12.40
N SER A 187 14.04 20.02 -12.18
CA SER A 187 13.21 18.87 -11.79
C SER A 187 12.88 18.04 -13.03
N ASN A 188 13.41 16.83 -13.09
CA ASN A 188 13.03 15.86 -14.13
C ASN A 188 12.12 14.81 -13.51
N PHE A 189 10.82 14.89 -13.78
CA PHE A 189 9.88 13.79 -13.56
C PHE A 189 10.23 12.66 -14.53
N VAL A 190 10.85 11.59 -14.02
CA VAL A 190 11.12 10.39 -14.83
C VAL A 190 10.01 9.40 -14.58
N GLY A 191 8.85 9.65 -15.19
CA GLY A 191 7.82 8.62 -15.34
C GLY A 191 8.33 7.55 -16.30
N PHE A 192 8.30 6.28 -15.89
CA PHE A 192 8.46 5.16 -16.82
C PHE A 192 7.30 5.21 -17.82
N LYS A 193 7.53 5.72 -19.04
CA LYS A 193 6.63 5.46 -20.17
C LYS A 193 6.66 3.97 -20.42
N GLY A 194 5.57 3.28 -20.08
CA GLY A 194 5.39 1.86 -20.28
C GLY A 194 5.82 1.43 -21.68
N GLY A 195 6.61 0.38 -21.78
CA GLY A 195 6.92 -0.26 -23.05
C GLY A 195 5.63 -0.73 -23.70
N LYS A 196 5.23 -0.07 -24.79
CA LYS A 196 4.27 -0.65 -25.74
C LYS A 196 4.91 -1.90 -26.32
N LEU A 197 4.22 -3.03 -26.22
CA LEU A 197 4.50 -4.19 -27.05
C LEU A 197 4.33 -3.75 -28.51
N MET A 198 5.44 -3.63 -29.24
CA MET A 198 5.42 -3.50 -30.69
C MET A 198 5.03 -4.86 -31.25
N LEU A 199 3.74 -5.07 -31.52
CA LEU A 199 3.30 -6.17 -32.39
C LEU A 199 3.68 -5.77 -33.83
N THR A 200 4.86 -6.21 -34.26
CA THR A 200 5.22 -6.18 -35.69
C THR A 200 4.35 -7.21 -36.41
N LYS A 201 3.44 -6.74 -37.27
CA LYS A 201 2.83 -7.57 -38.30
C LYS A 201 3.91 -7.95 -39.32
N ARG A 202 4.11 -9.25 -39.52
CA ARG A 202 4.45 -9.85 -40.81
C ARG A 202 3.60 -11.10 -40.95
#